data_AF-A0AAV6QCX9-F1
#
_entry.id   AF-A0AAV6QCX9-F1
#
_cell.length_a   1.000
_cell.length_b   1.000
_cell.length_c   1.000
_cell.angle_alpha   90.00
_cell.angle_beta   90.00
_cell.angle_gamma   90.00
#
_symmetry.space_group_name_H-M   'P 1'
#
loop_
_entity.id
_entity.type
_entity.pdbx_description
1 polymer ?
#
loop_
_entity_poly.entity_id
_entity_poly.type
_entity_poly.pdbx_seq_one_letter_code
_entity_poly.pdbx_strand_id
1 'polypeptide(L)' 'MSDQNVVKEGWVQKRGEYIKNWRPRYFLLKTDGSFIGYKDKPQDSDLAYPLNNFSVASKTPHAMS' A
#
# COMPACT_ATOMS: atom_id res chain seq x y z
N MET A 1 -15.45 14.55 -7.45
CA MET A 1 -14.55 13.40 -7.71
C MET A 1 -13.40 13.57 -6.74
N SER A 2 -13.31 12.73 -5.70
CA SER A 2 -12.18 12.79 -4.76
C SER A 2 -10.92 12.43 -5.53
N ASP A 3 -10.02 13.39 -5.71
CA ASP A 3 -8.76 13.20 -6.43
C ASP A 3 -7.97 12.09 -5.76
N GLN A 4 -7.97 10.89 -6.36
CA GLN A 4 -7.17 9.74 -5.94
C GLN A 4 -5.73 9.86 -6.42
N ASN A 5 -5.15 11.05 -6.23
CA ASN A 5 -3.81 11.34 -6.73
C ASN A 5 -2.76 10.60 -5.90
N VAL A 6 -1.70 10.15 -6.55
CA VAL A 6 -0.57 9.51 -5.88
C VAL A 6 0.27 10.59 -5.19
N VAL A 7 0.37 10.52 -3.87
CA VAL A 7 1.24 11.39 -3.06
C VAL A 7 2.67 10.91 -3.11
N LYS A 8 2.86 9.59 -3.04
CA LYS A 8 4.17 8.94 -3.10
C LYS A 8 4.05 7.52 -3.60
N GLU A 9 5.06 7.07 -4.33
CA GLU A 9 5.17 5.71 -4.80
C GLU A 9 6.60 5.17 -4.70
N GLY A 10 6.74 3.84 -4.69
CA GLY A 10 8.06 3.22 -4.77
C GLY A 10 8.12 1.80 -4.20
N TRP A 11 9.32 1.24 -4.28
CA TRP A 11 9.62 -0.09 -3.75
C TRP A 11 9.81 -0.07 -2.23
N VAL A 12 9.15 -1.02 -1.55
CA VAL A 12 9.27 -1.24 -0.10
C VAL A 12 9.51 -2.72 0.17
N GLN A 13 10.42 -3.02 1.09
CA GLN A 13 10.56 -4.38 1.64
C GLN A 13 9.44 -4.61 2.65
N LYS A 14 8.45 -5.43 2.30
CA LYS A 14 7.33 -5.78 3.18
C LYS A 14 7.57 -7.14 3.83
N ARG A 15 7.49 -7.20 5.17
CA ARG A 15 7.52 -8.46 5.91
C ARG A 15 6.18 -9.19 5.74
N GLY A 16 6.21 -10.49 5.46
CA GLY A 16 5.02 -11.32 5.47
C GLY A 16 4.43 -11.46 6.88
N GLU A 17 3.10 -11.57 6.95
CA GLU A 17 2.38 -11.71 8.22
C GLU A 17 2.57 -13.10 8.82
N TYR A 18 2.32 -14.14 8.04
CA TYR A 18 2.46 -15.54 8.45
C TYR A 18 3.88 -16.08 8.22
N ILE A 19 4.43 -15.89 7.02
CA ILE A 19 5.83 -16.25 6.70
C ILE A 19 6.68 -14.99 6.81
N LYS A 20 7.57 -14.94 7.80
CA LYS A 20 8.35 -13.74 8.18
C LYS A 20 9.47 -13.34 7.20
N ASN A 21 9.37 -13.73 5.92
CA ASN A 21 10.31 -13.30 4.89
C ASN A 21 9.97 -11.88 4.42
N TRP A 22 11.01 -11.15 4.05
CA TRP A 22 10.87 -9.85 3.38
C TRP A 22 10.68 -10.05 1.89
N ARG A 23 9.74 -9.30 1.30
CA ARG A 23 9.48 -9.32 -0.14
C ARG A 23 9.38 -7.89 -0.66
N PRO A 24 10.03 -7.56 -1.78
CA PRO A 24 9.83 -6.27 -2.43
C PRO A 24 8.38 -6.18 -2.92
N ARG A 25 7.75 -5.03 -2.69
CA ARG A 25 6.44 -4.66 -3.22
C ARG A 25 6.45 -3.19 -3.60
N TYR A 26 5.77 -2.89 -4.70
CA TYR A 26 5.60 -1.51 -5.16
C TYR A 26 4.35 -0.93 -4.51
N PHE A 27 4.51 0.14 -3.73
CA PHE A 27 3.39 0.77 -3.03
C PHE A 27 3.01 2.11 -3.63
N LEU A 28 1.70 2.39 -3.64
CA LEU A 28 1.10 3.67 -3.94
C LEU A 28 0.47 4.21 -2.65
N LEU A 29 0.88 5.39 -2.21
CA LEU A 29 0.18 6.17 -1.19
C LEU A 29 -0.67 7.22 -1.90
N LYS A 30 -1.98 7.15 -1.71
CA LYS A 30 -2.95 8.11 -2.27
C LYS A 30 -3.36 9.14 -1.22
N THR A 31 -3.84 10.28 -1.70
CA THR A 31 -4.36 11.41 -0.92
C THR A 31 -5.52 11.05 0.01
N ASP A 32 -6.35 10.06 -0.38
CA ASP A 32 -7.45 9.54 0.44
C ASP A 32 -6.98 8.61 1.59
N GLY A 33 -5.66 8.45 1.75
CA GLY A 33 -5.08 7.56 2.75
C GLY A 33 -5.04 6.10 2.32
N SER A 34 -5.41 5.76 1.08
CA SER A 34 -5.20 4.42 0.54
C SER A 34 -3.70 4.14 0.38
N PHE A 35 -3.26 3.02 0.93
CA PHE A 35 -1.90 2.52 0.81
C PHE A 35 -1.92 1.13 0.18
N ILE A 36 -1.73 1.12 -1.13
CA ILE A 36 -1.98 -0.04 -1.99
C ILE A 36 -0.64 -0.62 -2.44
N GLY A 37 -0.45 -1.93 -2.25
CA GLY A 37 0.78 -2.64 -2.62
C GLY A 37 0.55 -3.63 -3.74
N TYR A 38 1.46 -3.61 -4.72
CA TYR A 38 1.48 -4.46 -5.90
C TYR A 38 2.75 -5.32 -5.91
N LYS A 39 2.71 -6.43 -6.66
CA LYS A 39 3.89 -7.29 -6.85
C LYS A 39 5.01 -6.51 -7.55
N ASP A 40 4.64 -5.82 -8.62
CA ASP A 40 5.50 -5.06 -9.51
C ASP A 40 4.89 -3.66 -9.72
N LYS A 41 5.64 -2.73 -10.31
CA LYS A 41 5.11 -1.40 -10.62
C LYS A 41 3.94 -1.56 -11.61
N PRO A 42 2.72 -1.08 -11.27
CA PRO A 42 1.62 -1.09 -12.23
C PRO A 42 2.01 -0.29 -13.47
N GLN A 43 1.85 -0.87 -14.65
CA GLN A 43 1.89 -0.11 -15.92
C GLN A 43 0.52 0.57 -16.11
N ASP A 44 0.43 1.57 -17.01
CA ASP A 44 -0.78 2.35 -17.26
C ASP A 44 -2.03 1.51 -17.57
N SER A 45 -1.86 0.23 -17.91
CA SER A 45 -2.94 -0.75 -17.95
C SER A 45 -3.37 -1.16 -16.53
N ASP A 46 -4.60 -0.79 -16.15
CA ASP A 46 -5.35 -1.13 -14.92
C ASP A 46 -5.44 -2.63 -14.52
N LEU A 47 -4.70 -3.51 -15.17
CA LEU A 47 -4.69 -4.96 -14.92
C LEU A 47 -3.81 -5.37 -13.72
N ALA A 48 -3.15 -4.43 -13.06
CA ALA A 48 -2.35 -4.73 -11.88
C ALA A 48 -3.26 -5.06 -10.68
N TYR A 49 -3.39 -6.35 -10.36
CA TYR A 49 -4.15 -6.79 -9.19
C TYR A 49 -3.46 -6.33 -7.89
N PRO A 50 -4.11 -5.50 -7.06
CA PRO A 50 -3.56 -5.08 -5.78
C PRO A 50 -3.44 -6.29 -4.85
N LEU A 51 -2.28 -6.48 -4.24
CA LEU A 51 -2.01 -7.58 -3.31
C LEU A 51 -2.07 -7.14 -1.85
N ASN A 52 -2.07 -5.84 -1.62
CA ASN A 52 -2.21 -5.22 -0.32
C ASN A 52 -3.08 -3.98 -0.46
N ASN A 53 -4.15 -3.86 0.33
CA ASN A 53 -5.02 -2.70 0.33
C ASN A 53 -5.23 -2.26 1.79
N PHE A 54 -4.51 -1.24 2.23
CA PHE A 54 -4.59 -0.69 3.58
C PHE A 54 -5.13 0.73 3.55
N SER A 55 -5.78 1.17 4.62
CA SER A 55 -5.98 2.60 4.88
C SER A 55 -5.02 3.04 5.97
N VAL A 56 -4.39 4.20 5.80
CA VAL A 56 -3.58 4.85 6.85
C VAL A 56 -4.37 5.84 7.68
N ALA A 57 -5.59 6.21 7.27
CA ALA A 57 -6.41 7.23 7.91
C ALA A 57 -6.90 6.83 9.32
N SER A 58 -7.00 5.53 9.62
CA SER A 58 -7.53 5.00 10.88
C SER A 58 -6.49 4.29 11.76
N LYS A 59 -5.19 4.53 11.55
CA LYS A 59 -4.15 4.03 12.47
C LYS A 59 -4.09 4.88 13.74
N THR A 60 -5.20 4.91 14.47
CA THR A 60 -5.21 5.36 15.86
C THR A 60 -4.30 4.41 16.64
N PRO A 61 -3.26 4.89 17.35
CA PRO A 61 -2.65 4.04 18.35
C PRO A 61 -3.78 3.71 19.34
N HIS A 62 -4.18 2.44 19.42
CA HIS A 62 -4.86 1.99 20.62
C HIS A 62 -3.85 2.23 21.74
N ALA A 63 -4.09 3.31 22.50
CA ALA A 63 -3.39 3.56 23.73
C ALA A 63 -3.50 2.27 24.55
N MET A 64 -2.33 1.77 24.97
CA MET A 64 -2.22 0.65 25.88
C MET A 64 -3.10 0.98 27.09
N SER A 65 -4.12 0.14 27.32
CA SER A 65 -4.82 0.07 28.60
C SER A 65 -3.92 -0.51 29.67
#